data_AF-A0A7K4FY52-F1
#
_entry.id   AF-A0A7K4FY52-F1
#
_cell.length_a   1.000
_cell.length_b   1.000
_cell.length_c   1.000
_cell.angle_alpha   90.00
_cell.angle_beta   90.00
_cell.angle_gamma   90.00
#
_symmetry.space_group_name_H-M   'P 1'
#
loop_
_entity.id
_entity.type
_entity.pdbx_description
1 polymer ?
#
loop_
_entity_poly.entity_id
_entity_poly.type
_entity_poly.pdbx_seq_one_letter_code
_entity_poly.pdbx_strand_id
1 'polypeptide(L)'
;MNFKQYHIKLKLCLIMMSLTLIPTNIAFGSHIFDDRDAFAQYLDIAQLSSEKYLLKINEKTYDVYYGYHGSFEVDIKKIDKELPKLATMNINPDRKSLEITMESVPSNSVLWIRLPLEMISAENTQYRLVIDGVDTKYDLTKFPDQYALGMILPEDTKHIEIIGTYVVPEFGVLSIGILGVSFIGIIYFVRDQFFWSR
;
A
#
# COMPACT_ATOMS: atom_id res chain seq x y z
N MET A 1 18.51 -15.23 -74.26
CA MET A 1 17.38 -15.56 -73.35
C MET A 1 17.71 -15.04 -71.95
N ASN A 2 16.73 -14.45 -71.27
CA ASN A 2 16.84 -13.35 -70.29
C ASN A 2 17.61 -13.63 -68.97
N PHE A 3 18.90 -13.27 -68.89
CA PHE A 3 19.69 -13.32 -67.64
C PHE A 3 19.25 -12.27 -66.60
N LYS A 4 18.70 -11.13 -67.07
CA LYS A 4 18.21 -10.04 -66.22
C LYS A 4 16.93 -10.41 -65.46
N GLN A 5 16.12 -11.31 -66.01
CA GLN A 5 14.82 -11.71 -65.44
C GLN A 5 14.97 -12.74 -64.30
N TYR A 6 16.02 -13.57 -64.32
CA TYR A 6 16.35 -14.50 -63.24
C TYR A 6 16.87 -13.78 -61.99
N HIS A 7 17.71 -12.76 -62.15
CA HIS A 7 18.18 -11.97 -61.01
C HIS A 7 17.06 -11.19 -60.31
N ILE A 8 16.06 -10.73 -61.07
CA ILE A 8 14.90 -10.02 -60.51
C ILE A 8 13.98 -11.01 -59.77
N LYS A 9 13.71 -12.20 -60.32
CA LYS A 9 12.91 -13.22 -59.63
C LYS A 9 13.60 -13.77 -58.38
N LEU A 10 14.93 -13.94 -58.41
CA LEU A 10 15.71 -14.43 -57.27
C LEU A 10 15.78 -13.39 -56.13
N LYS A 11 15.94 -12.10 -56.46
CA LYS A 11 15.87 -11.01 -55.46
C LYS A 11 14.46 -10.85 -54.88
N LEU A 12 13.41 -10.98 -55.69
CA LEU A 12 12.03 -10.89 -55.21
C LEU A 12 11.65 -12.06 -54.28
N CYS A 13 12.16 -13.27 -54.55
CA CYS A 13 11.95 -14.44 -53.71
C CYS A 13 12.68 -14.34 -52.36
N LEU A 14 13.90 -13.79 -52.35
CA LEU A 14 14.66 -13.57 -51.10
C LEU A 14 14.06 -12.44 -50.22
N ILE A 15 13.43 -11.45 -50.84
CA ILE A 15 12.71 -10.39 -50.11
C ILE A 15 11.38 -10.91 -49.55
N MET A 16 10.69 -11.82 -50.26
CA MET A 16 9.45 -12.44 -49.76
C MET A 16 9.68 -13.47 -48.65
N MET A 17 10.85 -14.12 -48.59
CA MET A 17 11.14 -15.15 -47.59
C MET A 17 11.77 -14.61 -46.30
N SER A 18 12.21 -13.34 -46.27
CA SER A 18 12.70 -12.66 -45.06
C SER A 18 11.60 -11.95 -44.26
N LEU A 19 10.37 -11.90 -44.76
CA LEU A 19 9.25 -11.22 -44.09
C LEU A 19 8.32 -12.16 -43.29
N THR A 20 8.70 -13.42 -43.10
CA THR A 20 7.90 -14.38 -42.33
C THR A 20 8.79 -15.13 -41.36
N LEU A 21 9.13 -14.49 -40.23
CA LEU A 21 9.60 -15.13 -38.99
C LEU A 21 9.82 -14.05 -37.90
N ILE A 22 8.72 -13.62 -37.27
CA ILE A 22 8.78 -13.16 -35.87
C ILE A 22 7.79 -14.04 -35.10
N PRO A 23 8.26 -14.92 -34.20
CA PRO A 23 7.36 -15.67 -33.37
C PRO A 23 7.03 -14.91 -32.08
N THR A 24 5.85 -15.26 -31.56
CA THR A 24 5.37 -15.15 -30.19
C THR A 24 4.58 -13.90 -29.80
N ASN A 25 3.26 -14.12 -29.74
CA ASN A 25 2.38 -13.74 -28.65
C ASN A 25 2.45 -12.28 -28.19
N ILE A 26 1.76 -11.42 -28.94
CA ILE A 26 1.19 -10.21 -28.36
C ILE A 26 -0.32 -10.35 -28.46
N ALA A 27 -0.93 -10.85 -27.39
CA ALA A 27 -2.35 -10.62 -27.16
C ALA A 27 -2.48 -9.14 -26.77
N PHE A 28 -2.80 -8.29 -27.76
CA PHE A 28 -3.37 -6.98 -27.45
C PHE A 28 -4.80 -7.23 -26.98
N GLY A 29 -5.02 -7.19 -25.67
CA GLY A 29 -6.33 -6.87 -25.13
C GLY A 29 -6.65 -5.44 -25.56
N SER A 30 -7.30 -5.27 -26.70
CA SER A 30 -7.75 -3.98 -27.19
C SER A 30 -8.87 -3.47 -26.28
N HIS A 31 -8.57 -2.40 -25.55
CA HIS A 31 -9.50 -1.37 -25.07
C HIS A 31 -10.96 -1.81 -24.88
N ILE A 32 -11.27 -2.27 -23.66
CA ILE A 32 -12.57 -1.99 -23.07
C ILE A 32 -12.27 -0.88 -22.07
N PHE A 33 -13.06 0.20 -22.11
CA PHE A 33 -12.93 1.44 -21.33
C PHE A 33 -12.01 2.49 -21.96
N ASP A 34 -12.53 3.13 -23.00
CA ASP A 34 -12.03 4.41 -23.54
C ASP A 34 -12.70 5.63 -22.85
N ASP A 35 -13.30 5.39 -21.67
CA ASP A 35 -14.03 6.40 -20.92
C ASP A 35 -13.29 6.62 -19.59
N ARG A 36 -12.52 7.72 -19.52
CA ARG A 36 -11.70 8.07 -18.34
C ARG A 36 -12.53 8.40 -17.11
N ASP A 37 -13.85 8.47 -17.26
CA ASP A 37 -14.80 8.76 -16.18
C ASP A 37 -15.60 7.51 -15.74
N ALA A 38 -15.48 6.37 -16.44
CA ALA A 38 -16.16 5.11 -16.07
C ALA A 38 -15.46 4.32 -14.94
N PHE A 39 -14.31 4.82 -14.46
CA PHE A 39 -13.56 4.28 -13.32
C PHE A 39 -13.73 5.10 -12.04
N ALA A 40 -14.82 5.86 -11.90
CA ALA A 40 -15.21 6.40 -10.61
C ALA A 40 -15.42 5.24 -9.63
N GLN A 41 -14.35 4.93 -8.88
CA GLN A 41 -14.28 4.01 -7.76
C GLN A 41 -14.85 2.62 -8.05
N TYR A 42 -14.03 1.70 -8.57
CA TYR A 42 -14.31 0.29 -8.33
C TYR A 42 -14.14 0.07 -6.82
N LEU A 43 -15.25 0.18 -6.09
CA LEU A 43 -15.34 -0.30 -4.73
C LEU A 43 -15.08 -1.80 -4.81
N ASP A 44 -13.83 -2.17 -4.50
CA ASP A 44 -13.39 -3.55 -4.60
C ASP A 44 -14.32 -4.42 -3.76
N ILE A 45 -14.72 -5.58 -4.26
CA ILE A 45 -15.56 -6.54 -3.53
C ILE A 45 -14.88 -6.86 -2.18
N ALA A 46 -13.54 -6.86 -2.14
CA ALA A 46 -12.78 -7.00 -0.91
C ALA A 46 -13.01 -5.84 0.07
N GLN A 47 -13.17 -4.60 -0.40
CA GLN A 47 -13.49 -3.44 0.45
C GLN A 47 -14.94 -3.48 0.93
N LEU A 48 -15.88 -3.97 0.11
CA LEU A 48 -17.29 -4.17 0.50
C LEU A 48 -17.47 -5.24 1.59
N SER A 49 -16.66 -6.29 1.57
CA SER A 49 -16.71 -7.38 2.55
C SER A 49 -15.79 -7.16 3.76
N SER A 50 -15.16 -5.98 3.86
CA SER A 50 -14.19 -5.67 4.90
C SER A 50 -14.79 -4.97 6.10
N GLU A 51 -14.13 -5.17 7.23
CA GLU A 51 -14.32 -4.33 8.40
C GLU A 51 -13.56 -3.01 8.20
N LYS A 52 -14.11 -1.94 8.78
CA LYS A 52 -13.57 -0.59 8.66
C LYS A 52 -13.17 -0.08 10.04
N TYR A 53 -11.89 0.23 10.20
CA TYR A 53 -11.39 0.96 11.36
C TYR A 53 -11.23 2.44 11.02
N LEU A 54 -11.78 3.32 11.86
CA LEU A 54 -11.62 4.77 11.73
C LEU A 54 -10.42 5.20 12.57
N LEU A 55 -9.28 5.40 11.90
CA LEU A 55 -8.07 5.84 12.57
C LEU A 55 -7.99 7.36 12.55
N LYS A 56 -8.11 7.98 13.73
CA LYS A 56 -8.00 9.43 13.86
C LYS A 56 -6.57 9.81 14.22
N ILE A 57 -5.95 10.61 13.35
CA ILE A 57 -4.62 11.16 13.56
C ILE A 57 -4.74 12.66 13.41
N ASN A 58 -4.60 13.37 14.52
CA ASN A 58 -4.83 14.82 14.63
C ASN A 58 -6.27 15.19 14.26
N GLU A 59 -6.42 16.04 13.24
CA GLU A 59 -7.70 16.50 12.69
C GLU A 59 -8.17 15.65 11.51
N LYS A 60 -7.34 14.71 11.02
CA LYS A 60 -7.66 13.86 9.88
C LYS A 60 -8.09 12.47 10.34
N THR A 61 -9.11 11.93 9.67
CA THR A 61 -9.57 10.55 9.87
C THR A 61 -9.21 9.73 8.64
N TYR A 62 -8.62 8.57 8.87
CA TYR A 62 -8.24 7.62 7.84
C TYR A 62 -9.13 6.39 7.91
N ASP A 63 -9.60 5.97 6.76
CA ASP A 63 -10.38 4.76 6.60
C ASP A 63 -9.44 3.58 6.37
N VAL A 64 -9.28 2.72 7.38
CA VAL A 64 -8.43 1.53 7.30
C VAL A 64 -9.33 0.30 7.15
N TYR A 65 -9.25 -0.35 6.00
CA TYR A 65 -10.05 -1.53 5.70
C TYR A 65 -9.27 -2.81 5.99
N TYR A 66 -9.88 -3.76 6.69
CA TYR A 66 -9.23 -5.02 7.06
C TYR A 66 -10.21 -6.19 7.05
N GLY A 67 -9.69 -7.41 7.03
CA GLY A 67 -10.51 -8.62 7.15
C GLY A 67 -9.72 -9.88 7.45
N TYR A 68 -10.43 -10.91 7.93
CA TYR A 68 -9.84 -12.18 8.39
C TYR A 68 -10.02 -13.36 7.43
N HIS A 69 -10.59 -13.09 6.25
CA HIS A 69 -10.92 -14.08 5.25
C HIS A 69 -10.01 -13.84 4.04
N GLY A 70 -9.29 -14.87 3.59
CA GLY A 70 -8.69 -14.83 2.25
C GLY A 70 -9.79 -14.61 1.21
N SER A 71 -9.51 -13.85 0.14
CA SER A 71 -10.51 -13.31 -0.81
C SER A 71 -11.51 -14.31 -1.44
N PHE A 72 -11.39 -15.61 -1.18
CA PHE A 72 -12.27 -16.65 -1.73
C PHE A 72 -12.63 -17.78 -0.75
N GLU A 73 -12.24 -17.73 0.53
CA GLU A 73 -12.57 -18.79 1.49
C GLU A 73 -13.88 -18.49 2.23
N VAL A 74 -15.01 -18.62 1.52
CA VAL A 74 -16.29 -18.87 2.18
C VAL A 74 -16.36 -20.36 2.47
N ASP A 75 -15.64 -20.79 3.50
CA ASP A 75 -15.74 -22.14 4.01
C ASP A 75 -17.10 -22.26 4.73
N ILE A 76 -18.15 -22.71 4.02
CA ILE A 76 -19.52 -22.87 4.54
C ILE A 76 -19.57 -23.78 5.79
N LYS A 77 -18.48 -24.50 6.09
CA LYS A 77 -18.29 -25.32 7.30
C LYS A 77 -17.68 -24.60 8.51
N LYS A 78 -17.24 -23.34 8.39
CA LYS A 78 -16.61 -22.54 9.46
C LYS A 78 -17.49 -21.38 9.95
N ILE A 79 -18.80 -21.43 9.69
CA ILE A 79 -19.77 -20.41 10.13
C ILE A 79 -19.80 -20.27 11.68
N ASP A 80 -19.42 -21.33 12.41
CA ASP A 80 -19.41 -21.35 13.87
C ASP A 80 -18.04 -21.05 14.49
N LYS A 81 -17.02 -20.70 13.70
CA LYS A 81 -15.72 -20.30 14.27
C LYS A 81 -15.76 -18.83 14.63
N GLU A 82 -15.49 -18.55 15.91
CA GLU A 82 -15.26 -17.19 16.38
C GLU A 82 -14.16 -16.55 15.51
N LEU A 83 -14.43 -15.34 15.00
CA LEU A 83 -13.45 -14.60 14.20
C LEU A 83 -12.50 -13.84 15.13
N PRO A 84 -11.27 -13.57 14.68
CA PRO A 84 -10.40 -12.66 15.41
C PRO A 84 -11.09 -11.29 15.59
N LYS A 85 -10.84 -10.65 16.73
CA LYS A 85 -11.43 -9.36 17.07
C LYS A 85 -10.33 -8.35 17.32
N LEU A 86 -10.37 -7.25 16.57
CA LEU A 86 -9.44 -6.14 16.73
C LEU A 86 -9.93 -5.22 17.86
N ALA A 87 -9.03 -4.85 18.77
CA ALA A 87 -9.31 -3.88 19.83
C ALA A 87 -9.02 -2.45 19.35
N THR A 88 -7.79 -2.20 18.91
CA THR A 88 -7.34 -0.86 18.53
C THR A 88 -6.31 -0.89 17.41
N MET A 89 -6.25 0.20 16.65
CA MET A 89 -5.12 0.54 15.78
C MET A 89 -4.59 1.90 16.20
N ASN A 90 -3.26 2.07 16.18
CA ASN A 90 -2.61 3.34 16.44
C ASN A 90 -1.38 3.52 15.53
N ILE A 91 -1.07 4.76 15.15
CA ILE A 91 0.20 5.07 14.49
C ILE A 91 1.23 5.42 15.57
N ASN A 92 2.45 4.93 15.39
CA ASN A 92 3.60 5.30 16.17
C ASN A 92 4.59 6.08 15.27
N PRO A 93 4.61 7.43 15.36
CA PRO A 93 5.50 8.26 14.56
C PRO A 93 6.99 8.00 14.79
N ASP A 94 7.37 7.70 16.04
CA ASP A 94 8.76 7.50 16.44
C ASP A 94 9.34 6.23 15.82
N ARG A 95 8.53 5.16 15.81
CA ARG A 95 8.89 3.85 15.22
C ARG A 95 8.51 3.71 13.75
N LYS A 96 7.78 4.70 13.22
CA LYS A 96 7.25 4.72 11.84
C LYS A 96 6.39 3.50 11.54
N SER A 97 5.52 3.15 12.49
CA SER A 97 4.73 1.94 12.41
C SER A 97 3.24 2.15 12.67
N LEU A 98 2.43 1.22 12.15
CA LEU A 98 1.06 1.00 12.54
C LEU A 98 1.05 -0.15 13.55
N GLU A 99 0.60 0.14 14.77
CA GLU A 99 0.43 -0.80 15.86
C GLU A 99 -1.04 -1.23 15.93
N ILE A 100 -1.28 -2.54 15.92
CA ILE A 100 -2.60 -3.13 15.99
C ILE A 100 -2.63 -4.02 17.22
N THR A 101 -3.63 -3.80 18.08
CA THR A 101 -3.89 -4.65 19.25
C THR A 101 -5.13 -5.49 19.00
N MET A 102 -4.98 -6.80 19.15
CA MET A 102 -6.06 -7.76 19.05
C MET A 102 -6.71 -7.97 20.43
N GLU A 103 -8.03 -8.04 20.47
CA GLU A 103 -8.79 -8.45 21.65
C GLU A 103 -8.77 -9.98 21.78
N SER A 104 -9.00 -10.69 20.68
CA SER A 104 -8.95 -12.14 20.63
C SER A 104 -8.54 -12.65 19.25
N VAL A 105 -7.80 -13.77 19.22
CA VAL A 105 -7.48 -14.51 17.99
C VAL A 105 -7.67 -16.00 18.27
N PRO A 106 -8.90 -16.52 18.10
CA PRO A 106 -9.28 -17.85 18.58
C PRO A 106 -8.69 -19.00 17.76
N SER A 107 -8.14 -18.74 16.57
CA SER A 107 -7.42 -19.74 15.77
C SER A 107 -6.54 -19.08 14.72
N ASN A 108 -5.59 -19.85 14.17
CA ASN A 108 -4.76 -19.41 13.05
C ASN A 108 -5.63 -18.92 11.88
N SER A 109 -5.46 -17.66 11.51
CA SER A 109 -6.26 -16.97 10.49
C SER A 109 -5.37 -16.19 9.53
N VAL A 110 -5.96 -15.62 8.49
CA VAL A 110 -5.26 -14.72 7.56
C VAL A 110 -5.84 -13.33 7.74
N LEU A 111 -5.01 -12.38 8.18
CA LEU A 111 -5.40 -10.98 8.25
C LEU A 111 -4.90 -10.28 6.98
N TRP A 112 -5.79 -9.57 6.32
CA TRP A 112 -5.42 -8.61 5.30
C TRP A 112 -5.83 -7.20 5.74
N ILE A 113 -4.99 -6.21 5.41
CA ILE A 113 -5.22 -4.80 5.76
C ILE A 113 -4.81 -3.90 4.61
N ARG A 114 -5.63 -2.88 4.32
CA ARG A 114 -5.34 -1.83 3.35
C ARG A 114 -4.77 -0.63 4.06
N LEU A 115 -3.59 -0.22 3.61
CA LEU A 115 -2.82 0.90 4.14
C LEU A 115 -2.85 2.04 3.13
N PRO A 116 -3.52 3.16 3.45
CA PRO A 116 -3.43 4.38 2.65
C PRO A 116 -1.98 4.88 2.61
N LEU A 117 -1.45 5.18 1.41
CA LEU A 117 -0.05 5.62 1.25
C LEU A 117 0.27 6.93 1.96
N GLU A 118 -0.74 7.77 2.13
CA GLU A 118 -0.66 9.02 2.88
C GLU A 118 -0.56 8.83 4.40
N MET A 119 -0.98 7.66 4.91
CA MET A 119 -0.94 7.32 6.33
C MET A 119 0.37 6.63 6.69
N ILE A 120 0.75 5.61 5.92
CA ILE A 120 1.98 4.85 6.11
C ILE A 120 2.51 4.43 4.75
N SER A 121 3.82 4.58 4.56
CA SER A 121 4.50 4.11 3.36
C SER A 121 5.88 3.57 3.67
N ALA A 122 6.37 2.71 2.79
CA ALA A 122 7.71 2.14 2.83
C ALA A 122 8.44 2.38 1.53
N GLU A 123 9.70 2.81 1.63
CA GLU A 123 10.62 2.92 0.51
C GLU A 123 10.76 1.55 -0.17
N ASN A 124 10.75 1.56 -1.50
CA ASN A 124 10.75 0.33 -2.31
C ASN A 124 9.63 -0.67 -1.95
N THR A 125 8.57 -0.21 -1.29
CA THR A 125 7.44 -1.04 -0.84
C THR A 125 7.82 -2.16 0.15
N GLN A 126 8.92 -1.98 0.89
CA GLN A 126 9.45 -2.94 1.85
C GLN A 126 9.02 -2.58 3.28
N TYR A 127 7.90 -3.15 3.71
CA TYR A 127 7.45 -3.08 5.10
C TYR A 127 8.18 -4.14 5.92
N ARG A 128 8.27 -3.91 7.23
CA ARG A 128 8.67 -4.95 8.18
C ARG A 128 7.46 -5.26 9.06
N LEU A 129 7.08 -6.53 9.07
CA LEU A 129 5.95 -7.02 9.86
C LEU A 129 6.48 -7.76 11.09
N VAL A 130 6.00 -7.36 12.26
CA VAL A 130 6.33 -7.97 13.54
C VAL A 130 5.03 -8.41 14.23
N ILE A 131 4.93 -9.68 14.61
CA ILE A 131 3.80 -10.24 15.35
C ILE A 131 4.31 -10.72 16.71
N ASP A 132 3.77 -10.16 17.79
CA ASP A 132 4.18 -10.42 19.18
C ASP A 132 5.71 -10.37 19.39
N GLY A 133 6.37 -9.44 18.70
CA GLY A 133 7.83 -9.25 18.76
C GLY A 133 8.64 -10.12 17.79
N VAL A 134 8.00 -10.96 16.97
CA VAL A 134 8.66 -11.85 16.01
C VAL A 134 8.46 -11.35 14.57
N ASP A 135 9.58 -11.18 13.84
CA ASP A 135 9.55 -10.83 12.43
C ASP A 135 8.87 -11.91 11.58
N THR A 136 7.85 -11.51 10.82
CA THR A 136 7.03 -12.40 10.01
C THR A 136 6.96 -11.92 8.56
N LYS A 137 6.68 -12.84 7.65
CA LYS A 137 6.50 -12.53 6.23
C LYS A 137 5.08 -12.04 5.95
N TYR A 138 4.94 -11.30 4.85
CA TYR A 138 3.66 -10.79 4.38
C TYR A 138 3.60 -10.84 2.86
N ASP A 139 2.38 -10.87 2.33
CA ASP A 139 2.08 -10.66 0.92
C ASP A 139 1.67 -9.21 0.68
N LEU A 140 2.07 -8.65 -0.46
CA LEU A 140 1.79 -7.25 -0.81
C LEU A 140 1.05 -7.16 -2.14
N THR A 141 -0.07 -6.45 -2.14
CA THR A 141 -0.78 -6.05 -3.37
C THR A 141 -0.79 -4.53 -3.50
N LYS A 142 -0.42 -4.02 -4.68
CA LYS A 142 -0.33 -2.58 -4.95
C LYS A 142 -1.60 -2.07 -5.61
N PHE A 143 -2.17 -1.01 -5.06
CA PHE A 143 -3.23 -0.21 -5.67
C PHE A 143 -2.70 1.22 -5.94
N PRO A 144 -3.41 2.05 -6.72
CA PRO A 144 -2.94 3.40 -7.07
C PRO A 144 -2.66 4.32 -5.87
N ASP A 145 -3.45 4.22 -4.80
CA ASP A 145 -3.45 5.13 -3.65
C ASP A 145 -3.19 4.44 -2.29
N GLN A 146 -3.12 3.12 -2.28
CA GLN A 146 -3.02 2.29 -1.08
C GLN A 146 -2.31 0.97 -1.39
N TYR A 147 -1.78 0.31 -0.37
CA TYR A 147 -1.28 -1.06 -0.48
C TYR A 147 -2.06 -1.99 0.43
N ALA A 148 -2.34 -3.21 -0.04
CA ALA A 148 -2.89 -4.25 0.83
C ALA A 148 -1.76 -5.19 1.27
N LEU A 149 -1.68 -5.42 2.58
CA LEU A 149 -0.79 -6.41 3.17
C LEU A 149 -1.63 -7.60 3.65
N GLY A 150 -1.25 -8.81 3.25
CA GLY A 150 -1.80 -10.06 3.76
C GLY A 150 -0.78 -10.77 4.64
N MET A 151 -1.21 -11.31 5.77
CA MET A 151 -0.33 -11.98 6.73
C MET A 151 -1.06 -13.10 7.46
N ILE A 152 -0.30 -14.10 7.89
CA ILE A 152 -0.80 -15.16 8.76
C ILE A 152 -0.82 -14.63 10.19
N LEU A 153 -1.96 -14.77 10.84
CA LEU A 153 -2.17 -14.39 12.22
C LEU A 153 -2.27 -15.66 13.08
N PRO A 154 -1.24 -15.98 13.87
CA PRO A 154 -1.26 -17.11 14.80
C PRO A 154 -2.38 -16.99 15.85
N GLU A 155 -2.85 -18.13 16.35
CA GLU A 155 -3.70 -18.20 17.54
C GLU A 155 -3.08 -17.43 18.72
N ASP A 156 -3.94 -16.81 19.54
CA ASP A 156 -3.57 -16.00 20.70
C ASP A 156 -2.71 -14.75 20.42
N THR A 157 -2.58 -14.33 19.15
CA THR A 157 -1.84 -13.11 18.80
C THR A 157 -2.42 -11.89 19.51
N LYS A 158 -1.57 -11.03 20.08
CA LYS A 158 -2.01 -9.81 20.79
C LYS A 158 -1.57 -8.53 20.09
N HIS A 159 -0.35 -8.49 19.60
CA HIS A 159 0.27 -7.30 19.07
C HIS A 159 0.80 -7.54 17.67
N ILE A 160 0.41 -6.68 16.75
CA ILE A 160 0.90 -6.69 15.38
C ILE A 160 1.46 -5.30 15.10
N GLU A 161 2.62 -5.26 14.47
CA GLU A 161 3.27 -4.02 14.12
C GLU A 161 3.72 -4.05 12.65
N ILE A 162 3.25 -3.08 11.88
CA ILE A 162 3.64 -2.88 10.49
C ILE A 162 4.52 -1.64 10.43
N ILE A 163 5.82 -1.84 10.21
CA ILE A 163 6.84 -0.80 10.18
C ILE A 163 7.09 -0.38 8.73
N GLY A 164 6.98 0.91 8.45
CA GLY A 164 7.32 1.53 7.17
C GLY A 164 8.57 2.40 7.26
N THR A 165 8.79 3.25 6.25
CA THR A 165 9.84 4.27 6.24
C THR A 165 9.29 5.67 6.55
N TYR A 166 7.99 5.85 6.40
CA TYR A 166 7.25 7.06 6.68
C TYR A 166 5.87 6.73 7.26
N VAL A 167 5.46 7.48 8.28
CA VAL A 167 4.09 7.53 8.76
C VAL A 167 3.68 8.99 8.93
N VAL A 168 2.38 9.25 8.85
CA VAL A 168 1.84 10.57 9.15
C VAL A 168 2.18 10.96 10.61
N PRO A 169 2.79 12.13 10.85
CA PRO A 169 3.09 12.59 12.20
C PRO A 169 1.83 12.94 13.01
N GLU A 170 1.87 12.73 14.32
CA GLU A 170 0.86 13.20 15.29
C GLU A 170 0.89 14.71 15.56
N PHE A 171 1.76 15.47 14.89
CA PHE A 171 1.76 16.91 14.99
C PHE A 171 1.32 17.51 13.66
N GLY A 172 0.19 18.21 13.68
CA GLY A 172 -0.30 18.94 12.51
C GLY A 172 0.68 20.03 12.08
N VAL A 173 0.55 20.45 10.82
CA VAL A 173 1.35 21.54 10.22
C VAL A 173 1.31 22.81 11.07
N LEU A 174 0.18 23.07 11.76
CA LEU A 174 0.01 24.21 12.66
C LEU A 174 0.96 24.17 13.87
N SER A 175 1.18 23.00 14.49
CA SER A 175 2.10 22.86 15.63
C SER A 175 3.54 23.18 15.23
N ILE A 176 3.94 22.73 14.02
CA ILE A 176 5.26 23.06 13.45
C ILE A 176 5.37 24.57 13.19
N GLY A 177 4.29 25.19 12.69
CA GLY A 177 4.22 26.64 12.47
C GLY A 177 4.41 27.44 13.76
N ILE A 178 3.68 27.09 14.83
CA ILE A 178 3.78 27.75 16.14
C ILE A 178 5.20 27.57 16.72
N LEU A 179 5.76 26.37 16.60
CA LEU A 179 7.12 26.08 17.05
C LEU A 179 8.14 26.95 16.28
N GLY A 180 8.02 27.04 14.96
CA GLY A 180 8.90 27.86 14.12
C GLY A 180 8.86 29.34 14.48
N VAL A 181 7.66 29.92 14.63
CA VAL A 181 7.50 31.33 15.05
C VAL A 181 8.10 31.56 16.44
N SER A 182 7.88 30.63 17.37
CA SER A 182 8.44 30.70 18.72
C SER A 182 9.97 30.70 18.72
N PHE A 183 10.59 29.81 17.93
CA PHE A 183 12.05 29.77 17.77
C PHE A 183 12.62 31.07 17.20
N ILE A 184 11.99 31.62 16.15
CA ILE A 184 12.42 32.90 15.55
C ILE A 184 12.31 34.03 16.57
N GLY A 185 11.20 34.08 17.34
CA GLY A 185 11.00 35.07 18.39
C GLY A 185 12.05 35.01 19.49
N ILE A 186 12.39 33.80 19.96
CA ILE A 186 13.46 33.59 20.96
C ILE A 186 14.80 34.07 20.43
N ILE A 187 15.16 33.70 19.19
CA ILE A 187 16.43 34.12 18.58
C ILE A 187 16.51 35.64 18.49
N TYR A 188 15.43 36.30 18.08
CA TYR A 188 15.38 37.76 17.99
C TYR A 188 15.54 38.42 19.35
N PHE A 189 14.80 37.94 20.36
CA PHE A 189 14.85 38.45 21.73
C PHE A 189 16.25 38.30 22.36
N VAL A 190 16.88 37.13 22.19
CA VAL A 190 18.24 36.89 22.70
C VAL A 190 19.28 37.78 22.00
N ARG A 191 19.14 38.01 20.69
CA ARG A 191 20.04 38.92 19.95
C ARG A 191 19.90 40.36 20.40
N ASP A 192 18.68 40.82 20.65
CA ASP A 192 18.40 42.18 21.11
C ASP A 192 18.97 42.44 22.52
N GLN A 193 18.78 41.49 23.45
CA GLN A 193 19.36 41.54 24.81
C GLN A 193 20.90 41.58 24.78
N PHE A 194 21.54 40.84 23.88
CA PHE A 194 23.00 40.88 23.72
C PHE A 194 23.48 42.24 23.18
N PHE A 195 22.72 42.88 22.28
CA PHE A 195 23.05 44.18 21.69
C PHE A 195 22.94 45.33 22.69
N TRP A 196 22.02 45.26 23.66
CA TRP A 196 21.83 46.27 24.71
C TRP A 196 22.80 46.13 25.90
N SER A 197 23.57 45.04 25.98
CA SER A 197 24.56 44.79 27.05
C SER A 197 26.00 45.22 26.72
N ARG A 198 26.21 45.84 25.55
CA ARG A 198 27.49 46.43 25.10
C ARG A 198 27.41 47.95 25.07
#